data_AF-A0AAD5ZD42-F1
#
_entry.id   AF-A0AAD5ZD42-F1
#
_cell.length_a   1.000
_cell.length_b   1.000
_cell.length_c   1.000
_cell.angle_alpha   90.00
_cell.angle_beta   90.00
_cell.angle_gamma   90.00
#
_symmetry.space_group_name_H-M   'P 1'
#
loop_
_entity.id
_entity.type
_entity.pdbx_description
1 polymer ?
#
loop_
_entity_poly.entity_id
_entity_poly.type
_entity_poly.pdbx_seq_one_letter_code
_entity_poly.pdbx_strand_id
1 'polypeptide(L)'
;MNPKPISPVSGGEPSGSGLPPQSPETDAAAEAVVSDLVTSLGRRRLYREVTLALRSGLREAKADFSFLRTRGLRGLIKFLQSVACSDESVRLFRHSQTIPELQVIPVLFQNTLSSPKDNHPSVTLDHVFGVDPVKINSPATDNEVSLALRVLEGCCLMYSRCASQAQKFKAIKVLVNILSTRGALARAACLDALISLMLDSPINQKDFDECHGLERVADILKDEDVDENIRLKCGEFLLILIGHVHGKENSPIAHIHEDIKQLFGEKCASLIWAASQFGSTLDPDQRQTALQIQARRVLESLEIQ
;
A
#
# COMPACT_ATOMS: atom_id res chain seq x y z
N MET A 1 -49.28 49.15 83.73
CA MET A 1 -48.21 48.45 84.48
C MET A 1 -46.89 48.71 83.77
N ASN A 2 -45.93 49.31 84.48
CA ASN A 2 -44.48 49.30 84.19
C ASN A 2 -43.96 47.83 84.14
N PRO A 3 -42.74 47.49 83.65
CA PRO A 3 -41.58 48.35 83.29
C PRO A 3 -40.79 47.88 82.00
N LYS A 4 -40.01 48.75 81.32
CA LYS A 4 -38.51 48.87 81.31
C LYS A 4 -37.73 48.21 80.13
N PRO A 5 -36.48 48.68 79.82
CA PRO A 5 -36.18 49.23 78.49
C PRO A 5 -34.74 48.92 77.96
N ILE A 6 -34.27 49.69 76.95
CA ILE A 6 -32.85 50.05 76.59
C ILE A 6 -31.96 48.92 75.99
N SER A 7 -31.76 48.81 74.66
CA SER A 7 -30.73 49.46 73.78
C SER A 7 -29.42 48.62 73.63
N PRO A 8 -28.49 48.89 72.68
CA PRO A 8 -28.61 49.26 71.24
C PRO A 8 -27.49 48.66 70.31
N VAL A 9 -27.50 49.08 69.03
CA VAL A 9 -26.37 49.17 68.05
C VAL A 9 -25.74 47.87 67.50
N SER A 10 -25.84 47.65 66.17
CA SER A 10 -24.69 47.76 65.26
C SER A 10 -25.07 47.59 63.78
N GLY A 11 -24.61 48.52 62.94
CA GLY A 11 -24.32 48.42 61.50
C GLY A 11 -25.48 48.05 60.56
N GLY A 12 -25.79 48.78 59.50
CA GLY A 12 -24.84 49.31 58.52
C GLY A 12 -25.11 48.64 57.17
N GLU A 13 -26.07 49.21 56.45
CA GLU A 13 -26.26 49.24 54.99
C GLU A 13 -26.48 47.97 54.12
N PRO A 14 -27.26 48.14 53.03
CA PRO A 14 -27.64 47.09 52.09
C PRO A 14 -26.63 46.99 50.96
N SER A 15 -26.41 45.79 50.43
CA SER A 15 -25.95 45.64 49.04
C SER A 15 -26.31 44.24 48.56
N GLY A 16 -27.38 44.19 47.77
CA GLY A 16 -27.65 43.07 46.91
C GLY A 16 -26.50 42.92 45.91
N SER A 17 -25.90 41.75 45.90
CA SER A 17 -25.23 41.22 44.72
C SER A 17 -25.57 39.74 44.67
N GLY A 18 -26.76 39.45 44.14
CA GLY A 18 -27.03 38.12 43.64
C GLY A 18 -26.05 37.88 42.50
N LEU A 19 -25.12 36.95 42.67
CA LEU A 19 -24.40 36.38 41.53
C LEU A 19 -25.48 35.89 40.54
N PRO A 20 -25.34 36.19 39.23
CA PRO A 20 -26.19 35.54 38.26
C PRO A 20 -25.97 34.03 38.40
N PRO A 21 -27.01 33.20 38.31
CA PRO A 21 -26.81 31.75 38.29
C PRO A 21 -25.91 31.44 37.09
N GLN A 22 -24.75 30.83 37.34
CA GLN A 22 -23.94 30.25 36.28
C GLN A 22 -24.81 29.20 35.60
N SER A 23 -25.30 29.54 34.41
CA SER A 23 -26.09 28.64 33.58
C SER A 23 -25.19 27.47 33.16
N PRO A 24 -25.54 26.21 33.47
CA PRO A 24 -24.76 25.04 33.06
C PRO A 24 -24.61 24.91 31.54
N GLU A 25 -25.41 25.64 30.76
CA GLU A 25 -25.32 25.72 29.30
C GLU A 25 -24.08 26.47 28.80
N THR A 26 -23.58 27.46 29.56
CA THR A 26 -22.40 28.27 29.17
C THR A 26 -21.08 27.52 29.35
N ASP A 27 -20.96 26.72 30.40
CA ASP A 27 -19.77 25.90 30.66
C ASP A 27 -19.71 24.71 29.69
N ALA A 28 -20.85 24.07 29.40
CA ALA A 28 -20.93 23.00 28.40
C ALA A 28 -20.58 23.50 26.98
N ALA A 29 -21.00 24.72 26.63
CA ALA A 29 -20.64 25.34 25.34
C ALA A 29 -19.13 25.68 25.26
N ALA A 30 -18.53 26.15 26.36
CA ALA A 30 -17.09 26.41 26.41
C ALA A 30 -16.27 25.11 26.31
N GLU A 31 -16.68 24.05 27.00
CA GLU A 31 -16.05 22.72 26.89
C GLU A 31 -16.15 22.15 25.48
N ALA A 32 -17.29 22.31 24.80
CA ALA A 32 -17.45 21.89 23.41
C ALA A 32 -16.49 22.63 22.46
N VAL A 33 -16.33 23.95 22.62
CA VAL A 33 -15.40 24.75 21.81
C VAL A 33 -13.94 24.34 22.04
N VAL A 34 -13.56 24.05 23.28
CA VAL A 34 -12.21 23.56 23.61
C VAL A 34 -11.98 22.18 23.00
N SER A 35 -12.96 21.28 23.09
CA SER A 35 -12.91 19.96 22.47
C SER A 35 -12.70 20.06 20.95
N ASP A 36 -13.47 20.91 20.26
CA ASP A 36 -13.35 21.15 18.83
C ASP A 36 -11.97 21.70 18.44
N LEU A 37 -11.42 22.60 19.26
CA LEU A 37 -10.06 23.11 19.07
C LEU A 37 -9.02 22.00 19.22
N VAL A 38 -9.14 21.15 20.23
CA VAL A 38 -8.23 20.01 20.45
C VAL A 38 -8.28 19.05 19.26
N THR A 39 -9.48 18.72 18.76
CA THR A 39 -9.65 17.88 17.57
C THR A 39 -9.02 18.53 16.33
N SER A 40 -9.23 19.83 16.14
CA SER A 40 -8.65 20.60 15.02
C SER A 40 -7.12 20.63 15.07
N LEU A 41 -6.54 20.86 16.25
CA LEU A 41 -5.08 20.82 16.46
C LEU A 41 -4.52 19.41 16.25
N GLY A 42 -5.22 18.38 16.74
CA GLY A 42 -4.87 16.98 16.50
C GLY A 42 -4.81 16.66 15.00
N ARG A 43 -5.82 17.08 14.24
CA ARG A 43 -5.87 16.90 12.78
C ARG A 43 -4.72 17.63 12.06
N ARG A 44 -4.42 18.86 12.46
CA ARG A 44 -3.28 19.63 11.91
C ARG A 44 -1.94 18.97 12.20
N ARG A 45 -1.77 18.43 13.41
CA ARG A 45 -0.58 17.67 13.79
C ARG A 45 -0.43 16.43 12.92
N LEU A 46 -1.49 15.63 12.79
CA LEU A 46 -1.49 14.42 11.98
C LEU A 46 -1.17 14.72 10.50
N TYR A 47 -1.74 15.79 9.93
CA TYR A 47 -1.42 16.24 8.58
C TYR A 47 0.07 16.56 8.41
N ARG A 48 0.68 17.24 9.39
CA ARG A 48 2.12 17.55 9.37
C ARG A 48 2.96 16.28 9.47
N GLU A 49 2.60 15.35 10.36
CA GLU A 49 3.30 14.07 10.52
C GLU A 49 3.27 13.25 9.22
N VAL A 50 2.09 13.11 8.60
CA VAL A 50 1.92 12.44 7.30
C VAL A 50 2.79 13.11 6.22
N THR A 51 2.72 14.44 6.11
CA THR A 51 3.46 15.19 5.11
C THR A 51 4.98 15.07 5.31
N LEU A 52 5.46 15.16 6.55
CA LEU A 52 6.88 15.07 6.89
C LEU A 52 7.42 13.66 6.64
N ALA A 53 6.68 12.62 7.03
CA ALA A 53 7.06 11.23 6.80
C ALA A 53 7.19 10.94 5.29
N LEU A 54 6.20 11.36 4.49
CA LEU A 54 6.26 11.23 3.03
C LEU A 54 7.41 12.01 2.43
N ARG A 55 7.60 13.28 2.76
CA ARG A 55 8.71 14.09 2.21
C ARG A 55 10.07 13.48 2.54
N SER A 56 10.27 13.03 3.77
CA SER A 56 11.54 12.41 4.17
C SER A 56 11.77 11.09 3.43
N GLY A 57 10.77 10.22 3.39
CA GLY A 57 10.86 8.93 2.70
C GLY A 57 11.08 9.07 1.19
N LEU A 58 10.33 9.97 0.54
CA LEU A 58 10.45 10.22 -0.90
C LEU A 58 11.76 10.89 -1.28
N ARG A 59 12.28 11.81 -0.46
CA ARG A 59 13.59 12.41 -0.69
C ARG A 59 14.69 11.35 -0.72
N GLU A 60 14.63 10.37 0.18
CA GLU A 60 15.60 9.28 0.25
C GLU A 60 15.39 8.24 -0.86
N ALA A 61 14.14 7.92 -1.19
CA ALA A 61 13.79 7.06 -2.32
C ALA A 61 14.20 7.66 -3.68
N LYS A 62 14.38 8.99 -3.76
CA LYS A 62 14.89 9.69 -4.94
C LYS A 62 16.42 9.73 -5.05
N ALA A 63 17.15 9.24 -4.06
CA ALA A 63 18.60 9.35 -4.02
C ALA A 63 19.29 8.53 -5.12
N ASP A 64 20.49 8.95 -5.51
CA ASP A 64 21.26 8.28 -6.58
C ASP A 64 21.88 6.95 -6.12
N PHE A 65 22.02 6.76 -4.80
CA PHE A 65 22.57 5.56 -4.17
C PHE A 65 21.50 4.60 -3.63
N SER A 66 21.65 3.31 -3.95
CA SER A 66 20.70 2.24 -3.60
C SER A 66 20.50 2.09 -2.09
N PHE A 67 21.53 2.34 -1.27
CA PHE A 67 21.40 2.26 0.20
C PHE A 67 20.48 3.36 0.76
N LEU A 68 20.53 4.57 0.20
CA LEU A 68 19.63 5.67 0.59
C LEU A 68 18.22 5.39 0.11
N ARG A 69 18.05 4.88 -1.12
CA ARG A 69 16.73 4.48 -1.62
C ARG A 69 16.11 3.38 -0.78
N THR A 70 16.88 2.35 -0.46
CA THR A 70 16.48 1.26 0.46
C THR A 70 16.04 1.81 1.82
N ARG A 71 16.78 2.76 2.39
CA ARG A 71 16.41 3.43 3.66
C ARG A 71 15.10 4.19 3.55
N GLY A 72 14.93 4.97 2.47
CA GLY A 72 13.70 5.70 2.17
C GLY A 72 12.50 4.78 2.01
N LEU A 73 12.64 3.71 1.23
CA LEU A 73 11.58 2.71 1.00
C LEU A 73 11.17 1.99 2.29
N ARG A 74 12.13 1.60 3.14
CA ARG A 74 11.81 1.05 4.48
C ARG A 74 11.06 2.06 5.35
N GLY A 75 11.45 3.33 5.28
CA GLY A 75 10.74 4.42 5.95
C GLY A 75 9.30 4.56 5.46
N LEU A 76 9.09 4.49 4.13
CA LEU A 76 7.76 4.51 3.52
C LEU A 76 6.92 3.31 3.94
N ILE A 77 7.47 2.08 3.97
CA ILE A 77 6.73 0.90 4.45
C ILE A 77 6.23 1.10 5.89
N LYS A 78 7.11 1.53 6.81
CA LYS A 78 6.73 1.80 8.20
C LYS A 78 5.64 2.87 8.29
N PHE A 79 5.74 3.91 7.46
CA PHE A 79 4.72 4.95 7.36
C PHE A 79 3.38 4.39 6.87
N LEU A 80 3.35 3.60 5.80
CA LEU A 80 2.11 3.01 5.27
C LEU A 80 1.45 2.08 6.30
N GLN A 81 2.24 1.30 7.03
CA GLN A 81 1.75 0.45 8.13
C GLN A 81 1.09 1.30 9.23
N SER A 82 1.69 2.42 9.62
CA SER A 82 1.10 3.34 10.60
C SER A 82 -0.17 4.02 10.08
N VAL A 83 -0.24 4.34 8.79
CA VAL A 83 -1.42 4.97 8.17
C VAL A 83 -2.60 4.01 8.11
N ALA A 84 -2.34 2.73 7.82
CA ALA A 84 -3.36 1.70 7.69
C ALA A 84 -4.17 1.45 8.98
N CYS A 85 -3.70 1.95 10.14
CA CYS A 85 -4.38 1.77 11.42
C CYS A 85 -5.63 2.65 11.63
N SER A 86 -5.90 3.65 10.79
CA SER A 86 -7.08 4.52 10.97
C SER A 86 -7.58 5.16 9.68
N ASP A 87 -8.91 5.30 9.55
CA ASP A 87 -9.55 5.89 8.37
C ASP A 87 -9.13 7.35 8.13
N GLU A 88 -8.92 8.15 9.19
CA GLU A 88 -8.50 9.55 9.02
C GLU A 88 -7.08 9.63 8.44
N SER A 89 -6.14 8.80 8.92
CA SER A 89 -4.80 8.73 8.34
C SER A 89 -4.84 8.26 6.88
N VAL A 90 -5.68 7.29 6.55
CA VAL A 90 -5.89 6.84 5.16
C VAL A 90 -6.44 7.98 4.29
N ARG A 91 -7.39 8.77 4.79
CA ARG A 91 -7.92 9.96 4.09
C ARG A 91 -6.83 11.01 3.85
N LEU A 92 -5.98 11.27 4.84
CA LEU A 92 -4.87 12.21 4.71
C LEU A 92 -3.82 11.70 3.71
N PHE A 93 -3.51 10.41 3.73
CA PHE A 93 -2.66 9.79 2.71
C PHE A 93 -3.26 9.96 1.31
N ARG A 94 -4.55 9.64 1.10
CA ARG A 94 -5.24 9.83 -0.19
C ARG A 94 -5.14 11.28 -0.68
N HIS A 95 -5.37 12.25 0.21
CA HIS A 95 -5.20 13.66 -0.13
C HIS A 95 -3.76 14.00 -0.51
N SER A 96 -2.77 13.49 0.23
CA SER A 96 -1.35 13.73 -0.09
C SER A 96 -0.99 13.23 -1.50
N GLN A 97 -1.61 12.16 -2.00
CA GLN A 97 -1.35 11.64 -3.35
C GLN A 97 -1.93 12.52 -4.47
N THR A 98 -2.69 13.57 -4.14
CA THR A 98 -3.09 14.62 -5.10
C THR A 98 -2.06 15.73 -5.24
N ILE A 99 -1.10 15.81 -4.32
CA ILE A 99 -0.06 16.83 -4.27
C ILE A 99 1.20 16.29 -4.97
N PRO A 100 1.65 16.91 -6.08
CA PRO A 100 2.73 16.38 -6.92
C PRO A 100 4.02 15.99 -6.16
N GLU A 101 4.43 16.79 -5.19
CA GLU A 101 5.67 16.55 -4.43
C GLU A 101 5.58 15.36 -3.46
N LEU A 102 4.37 14.92 -3.14
CA LEU A 102 4.07 13.86 -2.18
C LEU A 102 3.61 12.55 -2.83
N GLN A 103 3.53 12.52 -4.17
CA GLN A 103 3.13 11.32 -4.90
C GLN A 103 4.20 10.24 -4.79
N VAL A 104 3.79 9.06 -4.34
CA VAL A 104 4.68 7.91 -4.15
C VAL A 104 4.97 7.21 -5.47
N ILE A 105 3.92 6.98 -6.28
CA ILE A 105 3.98 6.15 -7.49
C ILE A 105 5.04 6.62 -8.48
N PRO A 106 5.13 7.92 -8.88
CA PRO A 106 6.16 8.35 -9.82
C PRO A 106 7.58 8.06 -9.33
N VAL A 107 7.82 8.21 -8.04
CA VAL A 107 9.15 7.99 -7.43
C VAL A 107 9.55 6.53 -7.52
N LEU A 108 8.64 5.60 -7.22
CA LEU A 108 8.94 4.17 -7.31
C LEU A 108 9.36 3.77 -8.73
N PHE A 109 8.61 4.22 -9.73
CA PHE A 109 8.91 3.90 -11.12
C PHE A 109 10.17 4.59 -11.60
N GLN A 110 10.33 5.90 -11.39
CA GLN A 110 11.46 6.65 -11.93
C GLN A 110 12.80 6.26 -11.30
N ASN A 111 12.82 5.86 -10.03
CA ASN A 111 14.07 5.67 -9.28
C ASN A 111 14.42 4.19 -9.02
N THR A 112 13.45 3.27 -9.03
CA THR A 112 13.69 1.87 -8.65
C THR A 112 13.13 0.84 -9.63
N LEU A 113 11.88 0.99 -10.08
CA LEU A 113 11.19 -0.05 -10.86
C LEU A 113 11.39 0.06 -12.39
N SER A 114 11.81 1.22 -12.91
CA SER A 114 12.08 1.36 -14.35
C SER A 114 13.27 0.51 -14.79
N SER A 115 13.20 0.04 -16.04
CA SER A 115 14.29 -0.73 -16.64
C SER A 115 15.53 0.16 -16.80
N PRO A 116 16.74 -0.36 -16.55
CA PRO A 116 17.99 0.37 -16.83
C PRO A 116 18.13 0.77 -18.31
N LYS A 117 17.38 0.13 -19.23
CA LYS A 117 17.38 0.47 -20.66
C LYS A 117 16.82 1.87 -20.96
N ASP A 118 16.02 2.45 -20.07
CA ASP A 118 15.44 3.79 -20.28
C ASP A 118 16.35 4.92 -19.78
N ASN A 119 17.35 4.60 -18.95
CA ASN A 119 18.16 5.60 -18.22
C ASN A 119 19.67 5.51 -18.49
N HIS A 120 20.14 4.58 -19.32
CA HIS A 120 21.52 4.61 -19.80
C HIS A 120 21.58 5.33 -21.15
N PRO A 121 22.09 6.57 -21.21
CA PRO A 121 22.72 6.98 -22.46
C PRO A 121 23.83 5.97 -22.73
N SER A 122 23.84 5.38 -23.92
CA SER A 122 24.98 4.61 -24.41
C SER A 122 26.24 5.41 -24.14
N VAL A 123 27.10 4.93 -23.23
CA VAL A 123 28.39 5.56 -22.96
C VAL A 123 29.26 5.26 -24.17
N THR A 124 29.20 6.13 -25.17
CA THR A 124 30.23 6.21 -26.20
C THR A 124 31.40 6.92 -25.54
N LEU A 125 32.49 6.18 -25.32
CA LEU A 125 33.72 6.62 -24.64
C LEU A 125 34.58 7.52 -25.54
N ASP A 126 33.94 8.35 -26.37
CA ASP A 126 34.61 9.37 -27.16
C ASP A 126 34.31 10.73 -26.54
N HIS A 127 35.34 11.56 -26.42
CA HIS A 127 35.38 12.96 -25.97
C HIS A 127 35.87 13.18 -24.53
N VAL A 128 37.18 13.01 -24.41
CA VAL A 128 38.07 13.61 -23.41
C VAL A 128 38.02 15.14 -23.57
N PHE A 129 37.77 15.86 -22.45
CA PHE A 129 37.71 17.33 -22.25
C PHE A 129 36.32 17.99 -22.35
N GLY A 130 35.75 18.32 -21.18
CA GLY A 130 34.65 19.28 -21.03
C GLY A 130 33.34 18.76 -20.44
N VAL A 131 33.34 17.70 -19.61
CA VAL A 131 32.10 17.00 -19.23
C VAL A 131 31.52 17.49 -17.90
N ASP A 132 30.22 17.81 -17.90
CA ASP A 132 29.39 17.89 -16.70
C ASP A 132 29.50 16.58 -15.90
N PRO A 133 29.51 16.63 -14.55
CA PRO A 133 29.72 15.44 -13.73
C PRO A 133 28.66 14.38 -14.05
N VAL A 134 29.12 13.22 -14.53
CA VAL A 134 28.27 12.05 -14.77
C VAL A 134 27.62 11.67 -13.45
N LYS A 135 26.29 11.77 -13.39
CA LYS A 135 25.53 11.39 -12.20
C LYS A 135 25.69 9.88 -11.99
N ILE A 136 26.46 9.49 -10.98
CA ILE A 136 26.68 8.09 -10.64
C ILE A 136 25.41 7.57 -9.98
N ASN A 137 24.57 6.91 -10.79
CA ASN A 137 23.37 6.25 -10.30
C ASN A 137 23.67 4.76 -10.12
N SER A 138 23.60 4.26 -8.89
CA SER A 138 23.75 2.82 -8.65
C SER A 138 22.49 2.10 -9.14
N PRO A 139 22.61 0.96 -9.86
CA PRO A 139 21.46 0.18 -10.29
C PRO A 139 20.66 -0.34 -9.08
N ALA A 140 19.35 -0.55 -9.26
CA ALA A 140 18.48 -1.05 -8.21
C ALA A 140 18.79 -2.53 -7.89
N THR A 141 19.08 -2.83 -6.63
CA THR A 141 19.28 -4.19 -6.13
C THR A 141 17.95 -4.92 -5.95
N ASP A 142 17.97 -6.26 -5.85
CA ASP A 142 16.74 -7.05 -5.64
C ASP A 142 16.01 -6.70 -4.34
N ASN A 143 16.76 -6.44 -3.27
CA ASN A 143 16.16 -5.97 -2.02
C ASN A 143 15.51 -4.60 -2.20
N GLU A 144 16.12 -3.68 -2.95
CA GLU A 144 15.52 -2.37 -3.25
C GLU A 144 14.22 -2.51 -4.05
N VAL A 145 14.23 -3.33 -5.11
CA VAL A 145 13.05 -3.62 -5.94
C VAL A 145 11.94 -4.25 -5.11
N SER A 146 12.28 -5.26 -4.30
CA SER A 146 11.32 -5.91 -3.39
C SER A 146 10.66 -4.91 -2.44
N LEU A 147 11.43 -3.99 -1.84
CA LEU A 147 10.87 -2.94 -0.98
C LEU A 147 9.98 -1.96 -1.76
N ALA A 148 10.38 -1.55 -2.97
CA ALA A 148 9.56 -0.68 -3.81
C ALA A 148 8.24 -1.32 -4.21
N LEU A 149 8.24 -2.63 -4.52
CA LEU A 149 7.02 -3.39 -4.82
C LEU A 149 6.09 -3.47 -3.60
N ARG A 150 6.63 -3.64 -2.39
CA ARG A 150 5.82 -3.60 -1.15
C ARG A 150 5.24 -2.21 -0.85
N VAL A 151 5.99 -1.14 -1.16
CA VAL A 151 5.45 0.23 -1.08
C VAL A 151 4.33 0.43 -2.10
N LEU A 152 4.53 -0.04 -3.34
CA LEU A 152 3.52 0.02 -4.41
C LEU A 152 2.24 -0.72 -4.01
N GLU A 153 2.38 -1.94 -3.50
CA GLU A 153 1.30 -2.78 -2.99
C GLU A 153 0.46 -2.03 -1.94
N GLY A 154 1.10 -1.56 -0.86
CA GLY A 154 0.42 -0.84 0.21
C GLY A 154 -0.28 0.43 -0.28
N CYS A 155 0.32 1.17 -1.22
CA CYS A 155 -0.29 2.35 -1.82
C CYS A 155 -1.57 2.01 -2.61
N CYS A 156 -1.56 0.91 -3.37
CA CYS A 156 -2.69 0.48 -4.19
C CYS A 156 -3.84 -0.06 -3.32
N LEU A 157 -3.53 -0.81 -2.27
CA LEU A 157 -4.53 -1.31 -1.32
C LEU A 157 -5.24 -0.18 -0.54
N MET A 158 -4.51 0.89 -0.19
CA MET A 158 -5.12 2.03 0.52
C MET A 158 -5.86 3.01 -0.38
N TYR A 159 -5.44 3.13 -1.65
CA TYR A 159 -6.02 4.07 -2.60
C TYR A 159 -5.97 3.55 -4.04
N SER A 160 -7.12 3.17 -4.59
CA SER A 160 -7.23 2.63 -5.96
C SER A 160 -6.69 3.54 -7.06
N ARG A 161 -6.70 4.88 -6.89
CA ARG A 161 -6.09 5.79 -7.88
C ARG A 161 -4.57 5.63 -7.98
N CYS A 162 -3.90 5.07 -6.98
CA CYS A 162 -2.48 4.69 -7.08
C CYS A 162 -2.27 3.65 -8.19
N ALA A 163 -3.19 2.67 -8.33
CA ALA A 163 -3.13 1.69 -9.41
C ALA A 163 -3.35 2.34 -10.78
N SER A 164 -4.28 3.30 -10.89
CA SER A 164 -4.48 4.10 -12.11
C SER A 164 -3.29 4.98 -12.45
N GLN A 165 -2.58 5.50 -11.43
CA GLN A 165 -1.36 6.26 -11.65
C GLN A 165 -0.20 5.36 -12.10
N ALA A 166 -0.07 4.17 -11.51
CA ALA A 166 0.93 3.18 -11.88
C ALA A 166 0.74 2.68 -13.32
N GLN A 167 -0.50 2.57 -13.77
CA GLN A 167 -0.85 2.24 -15.16
C GLN A 167 -0.19 3.19 -16.18
N LYS A 168 -0.04 4.48 -15.86
CA LYS A 168 0.69 5.45 -16.73
C LYS A 168 2.16 5.09 -16.95
N PHE A 169 2.75 4.32 -16.03
CA PHE A 169 4.12 3.81 -16.11
C PHE A 169 4.18 2.38 -16.67
N LYS A 170 3.09 1.88 -17.27
CA LYS A 170 2.96 0.50 -17.76
C LYS A 170 3.30 -0.53 -16.68
N ALA A 171 2.79 -0.29 -15.47
CA ALA A 171 3.15 -1.04 -14.26
C ALA A 171 3.07 -2.55 -14.44
N ILE A 172 2.00 -3.06 -15.05
CA ILE A 172 1.84 -4.49 -15.28
C ILE A 172 2.98 -5.07 -16.11
N LYS A 173 3.29 -4.44 -17.25
CA LYS A 173 4.43 -4.84 -18.10
C LYS A 173 5.76 -4.80 -17.35
N VAL A 174 5.99 -3.75 -16.55
CA VAL A 174 7.20 -3.62 -15.72
C VAL A 174 7.30 -4.76 -14.72
N LEU A 175 6.21 -5.09 -14.03
CA LEU A 175 6.16 -6.16 -13.02
C LEU A 175 6.31 -7.55 -13.66
N VAL A 176 5.67 -7.84 -14.79
CA VAL A 176 5.86 -9.10 -15.53
C VAL A 176 7.33 -9.27 -15.97
N ASN A 177 7.99 -8.16 -16.36
CA ASN A 177 9.42 -8.19 -16.66
C ASN A 177 10.27 -8.42 -15.39
N ILE A 178 9.92 -7.83 -14.25
CA ILE A 178 10.59 -8.11 -12.96
C ILE A 178 10.44 -9.58 -12.58
N LEU A 179 9.23 -10.14 -12.70
CA LEU A 179 8.94 -11.54 -12.45
C LEU A 179 9.82 -12.46 -13.31
N SER A 180 10.08 -12.08 -14.56
CA SER A 180 10.92 -12.86 -15.48
C SER A 180 12.42 -12.71 -15.20
N THR A 181 12.90 -11.50 -14.86
CA THR A 181 14.34 -11.16 -14.95
C THR A 181 15.07 -10.99 -13.60
N ARG A 182 14.35 -10.81 -12.50
CA ARG A 182 14.94 -10.53 -11.18
C ARG A 182 15.02 -11.80 -10.33
N GLY A 183 15.72 -11.74 -9.20
CA GLY A 183 15.85 -12.87 -8.28
C GLY A 183 14.65 -13.03 -7.35
N ALA A 184 14.72 -14.07 -6.52
CA ALA A 184 13.63 -14.60 -5.70
C ALA A 184 12.88 -13.52 -4.89
N LEU A 185 13.61 -12.65 -4.17
CA LEU A 185 13.00 -11.61 -3.33
C LEU A 185 12.13 -10.61 -4.10
N ALA A 186 12.58 -10.22 -5.29
CA ALA A 186 11.84 -9.29 -6.14
C ALA A 186 10.67 -10.01 -6.84
N ARG A 187 10.88 -11.24 -7.31
CA ARG A 187 9.82 -12.08 -7.89
C ARG A 187 8.66 -12.32 -6.92
N ALA A 188 8.96 -12.69 -5.68
CA ALA A 188 7.96 -12.92 -4.65
C ALA A 188 7.11 -11.65 -4.39
N ALA A 189 7.76 -10.51 -4.11
CA ALA A 189 7.06 -9.25 -3.88
C ALA A 189 6.31 -8.74 -5.11
N CYS A 190 6.74 -9.14 -6.31
CA CYS A 190 6.09 -8.77 -7.56
C CYS A 190 4.70 -9.40 -7.70
N LEU A 191 4.53 -10.65 -7.25
CA LEU A 191 3.25 -11.35 -7.30
C LEU A 191 2.20 -10.65 -6.43
N ASP A 192 2.56 -10.28 -5.19
CA ASP A 192 1.68 -9.54 -4.27
C ASP A 192 1.32 -8.15 -4.86
N ALA A 193 2.30 -7.45 -5.43
CA ALA A 193 2.07 -6.15 -6.06
C ALA A 193 1.17 -6.24 -7.31
N LEU A 194 1.30 -7.30 -8.13
CA LEU A 194 0.44 -7.55 -9.30
C LEU A 194 -1.03 -7.71 -8.88
N ILE A 195 -1.31 -8.48 -7.81
CA ILE A 195 -2.68 -8.60 -7.27
C ILE A 195 -3.22 -7.22 -6.90
N SER A 196 -2.46 -6.42 -6.14
CA SER A 196 -2.92 -5.10 -5.70
C SER A 196 -3.19 -4.11 -6.84
N LEU A 197 -2.47 -4.24 -7.97
CA LEU A 197 -2.68 -3.43 -9.17
C LEU A 197 -3.93 -3.84 -9.94
N MET A 198 -4.21 -5.14 -9.99
CA MET A 198 -5.35 -5.69 -10.73
C MET A 198 -6.65 -5.67 -9.93
N LEU A 199 -6.56 -5.61 -8.61
CA LEU A 199 -7.71 -5.49 -7.73
C LEU A 199 -8.54 -4.27 -8.11
N ASP A 200 -9.79 -4.50 -8.51
CA ASP A 200 -10.75 -3.46 -8.94
C ASP A 200 -10.27 -2.59 -10.12
N SER A 201 -9.34 -3.09 -10.94
CA SER A 201 -8.78 -2.35 -12.09
C SER A 201 -8.90 -3.17 -13.38
N PRO A 202 -10.01 -3.04 -14.14
CA PRO A 202 -10.19 -3.78 -15.39
C PRO A 202 -9.12 -3.44 -16.43
N ILE A 203 -8.59 -2.21 -16.41
CA ILE A 203 -7.52 -1.79 -17.32
C ILE A 203 -6.23 -2.56 -17.01
N ASN A 204 -5.84 -2.66 -15.74
CA ASN A 204 -4.63 -3.42 -15.36
C ASN A 204 -4.84 -4.94 -15.56
N GLN A 205 -6.06 -5.43 -15.38
CA GLN A 205 -6.41 -6.81 -15.71
C GLN A 205 -6.23 -7.11 -17.20
N LYS A 206 -6.69 -6.21 -18.07
CA LYS A 206 -6.47 -6.31 -19.52
C LYS A 206 -4.98 -6.22 -19.88
N ASP A 207 -4.24 -5.28 -19.29
CA ASP A 207 -2.79 -5.15 -19.51
C ASP A 207 -2.04 -6.43 -19.08
N PHE A 208 -2.54 -7.17 -18.09
CA PHE A 208 -1.95 -8.42 -17.61
C PHE A 208 -2.14 -9.57 -18.61
N ASP A 209 -3.35 -9.68 -19.15
CA ASP A 209 -3.68 -10.61 -20.24
C ASP A 209 -2.86 -10.30 -21.50
N GLU A 210 -2.81 -9.03 -21.93
CA GLU A 210 -2.01 -8.60 -23.10
C GLU A 210 -0.50 -8.82 -22.93
N CYS A 211 -0.01 -8.92 -21.68
CA CYS A 211 1.39 -9.20 -21.39
C CYS A 211 1.68 -10.69 -21.16
N HIS A 212 0.71 -11.59 -21.38
CA HIS A 212 0.82 -13.03 -21.11
C HIS A 212 1.25 -13.30 -19.66
N GLY A 213 0.70 -12.53 -18.73
CA GLY A 213 1.12 -12.58 -17.33
C GLY A 213 0.84 -13.92 -16.68
N LEU A 214 -0.26 -14.59 -17.04
CA LEU A 214 -0.62 -15.89 -16.50
C LEU A 214 0.35 -16.98 -16.99
N GLU A 215 0.71 -16.96 -18.26
CA GLU A 215 1.66 -17.89 -18.87
C GLU A 215 3.03 -17.77 -18.19
N ARG A 216 3.48 -16.54 -17.87
CA ARG A 216 4.72 -16.34 -17.12
C ARG A 216 4.68 -16.91 -15.71
N VAL A 217 3.53 -16.82 -15.03
CA VAL A 217 3.35 -17.46 -13.72
C VAL A 217 3.36 -18.98 -13.87
N ALA A 218 2.74 -19.51 -14.92
CA ALA A 218 2.70 -20.94 -15.21
C ALA A 218 4.08 -21.51 -15.50
N ASP A 219 4.89 -20.81 -16.30
CA ASP A 219 6.28 -21.18 -16.61
C ASP A 219 7.08 -21.33 -15.31
N ILE A 220 6.98 -20.35 -14.41
CA ILE A 220 7.70 -20.36 -13.12
C ILE A 220 7.19 -21.47 -12.20
N LEU A 221 5.88 -21.69 -12.14
CA LEU A 221 5.28 -22.69 -11.25
C LEU A 221 5.68 -24.13 -11.64
N LYS A 222 5.82 -24.40 -12.94
CA LYS A 222 6.16 -25.71 -13.48
C LYS A 222 7.67 -25.98 -13.52
N ASP A 223 8.49 -24.95 -13.51
CA ASP A 223 9.94 -25.09 -13.58
C ASP A 223 10.50 -25.60 -12.24
N GLU A 224 10.93 -26.87 -12.22
CA GLU A 224 11.48 -27.54 -11.03
C GLU A 224 12.82 -26.95 -10.58
N ASP A 225 13.55 -26.26 -11.45
CA ASP A 225 14.82 -25.61 -11.13
C ASP A 225 14.62 -24.28 -10.38
N VAL A 226 13.40 -23.76 -10.34
CA VAL A 226 13.07 -22.55 -9.59
C VAL A 226 12.86 -22.88 -8.11
N ASP A 227 13.39 -22.00 -7.24
CA ASP A 227 13.20 -22.05 -5.78
C ASP A 227 11.73 -22.35 -5.40
N GLU A 228 11.53 -23.40 -4.59
CA GLU A 228 10.22 -23.88 -4.16
C GLU A 228 9.37 -22.76 -3.53
N ASN A 229 9.98 -21.82 -2.80
CA ASN A 229 9.22 -20.72 -2.20
C ASN A 229 8.62 -19.79 -3.25
N ILE A 230 9.29 -19.60 -4.39
CA ILE A 230 8.77 -18.82 -5.51
C ILE A 230 7.67 -19.57 -6.23
N ARG A 231 7.83 -20.89 -6.42
CA ARG A 231 6.76 -21.76 -6.97
C ARG A 231 5.53 -21.73 -6.07
N LEU A 232 5.69 -21.89 -4.75
CA LEU A 232 4.60 -21.76 -3.77
C LEU A 232 3.94 -20.38 -3.84
N LYS A 233 4.71 -19.31 -3.96
CA LYS A 233 4.16 -17.95 -4.14
C LYS A 233 3.36 -17.79 -5.44
N CYS A 234 3.76 -18.46 -6.53
CA CYS A 234 2.94 -18.51 -7.74
C CYS A 234 1.60 -19.23 -7.49
N GLY A 235 1.60 -20.30 -6.70
CA GLY A 235 0.37 -20.97 -6.26
C GLY A 235 -0.54 -20.04 -5.44
N GLU A 236 0.01 -19.32 -4.46
CA GLU A 236 -0.74 -18.31 -3.68
C GLU A 236 -1.34 -17.24 -4.58
N PHE A 237 -0.54 -16.74 -5.53
CA PHE A 237 -0.97 -15.75 -6.52
C PHE A 237 -2.17 -16.24 -7.34
N LEU A 238 -2.12 -17.47 -7.89
CA LEU A 238 -3.22 -18.03 -8.68
C LEU A 238 -4.50 -18.15 -7.86
N LEU A 239 -4.40 -18.61 -6.61
CA LEU A 239 -5.55 -18.74 -5.71
C LEU A 239 -6.21 -17.38 -5.44
N ILE A 240 -5.41 -16.34 -5.19
CA ILE A 240 -5.93 -14.98 -4.94
C ILE A 240 -6.48 -14.37 -6.24
N LEU A 241 -5.79 -14.53 -7.36
CA LEU A 241 -6.21 -14.03 -8.67
C LEU A 241 -7.61 -14.53 -9.02
N ILE A 242 -7.84 -15.83 -8.85
CA ILE A 242 -9.13 -16.45 -9.15
C ILE A 242 -10.19 -16.06 -8.11
N GLY A 243 -9.87 -16.12 -6.82
CA GLY A 243 -10.86 -15.87 -5.77
C GLY A 243 -11.27 -14.40 -5.63
N HIS A 244 -10.38 -13.45 -5.94
CA HIS A 244 -10.56 -12.04 -5.55
C HIS A 244 -10.46 -11.05 -6.72
N VAL A 245 -9.74 -11.39 -7.80
CA VAL A 245 -9.57 -10.48 -8.95
C VAL A 245 -10.53 -10.83 -10.09
N HIS A 246 -10.72 -12.12 -10.36
CA HIS A 246 -11.61 -12.61 -11.42
C HIS A 246 -13.10 -12.55 -11.05
N GLY A 247 -13.45 -12.74 -9.76
CA GLY A 247 -14.83 -13.00 -9.29
C GLY A 247 -15.88 -11.88 -9.42
N LYS A 248 -15.69 -10.87 -10.26
CA LYS A 248 -16.67 -9.80 -10.50
C LYS A 248 -17.24 -9.92 -11.93
N GLU A 249 -18.56 -9.91 -12.05
CA GLU A 249 -19.27 -9.95 -13.35
C GLU A 249 -18.66 -8.92 -14.33
N ASN A 250 -18.24 -9.39 -15.51
CA ASN A 250 -17.53 -8.63 -16.56
C ASN A 250 -16.01 -8.36 -16.35
N SER A 251 -15.28 -9.22 -15.63
CA SER A 251 -13.81 -9.15 -15.61
C SER A 251 -13.21 -9.32 -17.02
N PRO A 252 -12.28 -8.45 -17.46
CA PRO A 252 -11.53 -8.61 -18.71
C PRO A 252 -10.71 -9.90 -18.81
N ILE A 253 -10.52 -10.62 -17.70
CA ILE A 253 -9.86 -11.93 -17.68
C ILE A 253 -10.92 -13.05 -17.51
N ALA A 254 -12.05 -12.93 -18.20
CA ALA A 254 -13.16 -13.89 -18.10
C ALA A 254 -12.77 -15.32 -18.53
N HIS A 255 -11.80 -15.45 -19.43
CA HIS A 255 -11.29 -16.71 -19.97
C HIS A 255 -10.23 -17.38 -19.09
N ILE A 256 -9.84 -16.77 -17.96
CA ILE A 256 -8.75 -17.25 -17.11
C ILE A 256 -8.93 -18.70 -16.65
N HIS A 257 -10.18 -19.16 -16.50
CA HIS A 257 -10.48 -20.54 -16.14
C HIS A 257 -10.06 -21.54 -17.20
N GLU A 258 -10.34 -21.22 -18.47
CA GLU A 258 -9.94 -22.05 -19.59
C GLU A 258 -8.43 -22.00 -19.79
N ASP A 259 -7.80 -20.85 -19.59
CA ASP A 259 -6.34 -20.73 -19.68
C ASP A 259 -5.64 -21.55 -18.59
N ILE A 260 -6.13 -21.50 -17.35
CA ILE A 260 -5.61 -22.35 -16.26
C ILE A 260 -5.81 -23.82 -16.60
N LYS A 261 -6.94 -24.20 -17.19
CA LYS A 261 -7.18 -25.58 -17.63
C LYS A 261 -6.21 -26.01 -18.73
N GLN A 262 -5.92 -25.14 -19.69
CA GLN A 262 -4.96 -25.41 -20.77
C GLN A 262 -3.53 -25.49 -20.25
N LEU A 263 -3.15 -24.60 -19.31
CA LEU A 263 -1.80 -24.52 -18.77
C LEU A 263 -1.54 -25.65 -17.77
N PHE A 264 -2.43 -25.92 -16.83
CA PHE A 264 -2.16 -26.83 -15.69
C PHE A 264 -2.93 -28.15 -15.73
N GLY A 265 -3.79 -28.33 -16.73
CA GLY A 265 -4.67 -29.48 -16.84
C GLY A 265 -5.91 -29.41 -15.94
N GLU A 266 -6.91 -30.23 -16.26
CA GLU A 266 -8.24 -30.20 -15.64
C GLU A 266 -8.22 -30.46 -14.13
N LYS A 267 -7.36 -31.38 -13.66
CA LYS A 267 -7.26 -31.72 -12.24
C LYS A 267 -6.75 -30.54 -11.41
N CYS A 268 -5.68 -29.88 -11.85
CA CYS A 268 -5.09 -28.74 -11.15
C CYS A 268 -6.04 -27.52 -11.20
N ALA A 269 -6.63 -27.25 -12.37
CA ALA A 269 -7.60 -26.18 -12.54
C ALA A 269 -8.82 -26.34 -11.60
N SER A 270 -9.35 -27.56 -11.49
CA SER A 270 -10.47 -27.87 -10.58
C SER A 270 -10.09 -27.63 -9.11
N LEU A 271 -8.86 -27.97 -8.72
CA LEU A 271 -8.35 -27.74 -7.36
C LEU A 271 -8.20 -26.26 -7.07
N ILE A 272 -7.60 -25.49 -7.98
CA ILE A 272 -7.44 -24.03 -7.86
C ILE A 272 -8.83 -23.38 -7.70
N TRP A 273 -9.79 -23.77 -8.54
CA TRP A 273 -11.15 -23.25 -8.46
C TRP A 273 -11.79 -23.53 -7.10
N ALA A 274 -11.78 -24.79 -6.65
CA ALA A 274 -12.36 -25.15 -5.36
C ALA A 274 -11.67 -24.41 -4.20
N ALA A 275 -10.34 -24.34 -4.21
CA ALA A 275 -9.54 -23.70 -3.16
C ALA A 275 -9.71 -22.17 -3.14
N SER A 276 -9.90 -21.53 -4.29
CA SER A 276 -10.09 -20.07 -4.40
C SER A 276 -11.36 -19.55 -3.73
N GLN A 277 -12.35 -20.42 -3.51
CA GLN A 277 -13.61 -20.10 -2.83
C GLN A 277 -13.48 -20.15 -1.30
N PHE A 278 -12.39 -20.69 -0.76
CA PHE A 278 -12.16 -20.79 0.68
C PHE A 278 -11.46 -19.54 1.23
N GLY A 279 -11.97 -18.99 2.33
CA GLY A 279 -11.22 -18.02 3.16
C GLY A 279 -11.98 -16.78 3.62
N SER A 280 -13.19 -16.51 3.11
CA SER A 280 -13.95 -15.30 3.47
C SER A 280 -14.40 -15.25 4.94
N THR A 281 -14.46 -16.40 5.63
CA THR A 281 -14.94 -16.53 7.02
C THR A 281 -13.84 -16.76 8.07
N LEU A 282 -12.59 -16.96 7.67
CA LEU A 282 -11.48 -17.25 8.59
C LEU A 282 -10.85 -15.97 9.16
N ASP A 283 -10.14 -16.06 10.28
CA ASP A 283 -9.30 -14.96 10.79
C ASP A 283 -8.06 -14.72 9.90
N PRO A 284 -7.44 -13.53 9.88
CA PRO A 284 -6.33 -13.21 8.97
C PRO A 284 -5.15 -14.20 9.02
N ASP A 285 -4.70 -14.61 10.21
CA ASP A 285 -3.59 -15.56 10.37
C ASP A 285 -3.97 -16.96 9.89
N GLN A 286 -5.23 -17.35 10.10
CA GLN A 286 -5.78 -18.61 9.59
C GLN A 286 -5.93 -18.58 8.07
N ARG A 287 -6.28 -17.43 7.48
CA ARG A 287 -6.33 -17.24 6.03
C ARG A 287 -4.96 -17.41 5.40
N GLN A 288 -3.92 -16.80 5.97
CA GLN A 288 -2.56 -16.94 5.43
C GLN A 288 -2.07 -18.39 5.49
N THR A 289 -2.31 -19.07 6.61
CA THR A 289 -1.94 -20.48 6.78
C THR A 289 -2.72 -21.38 5.82
N ALA A 290 -4.03 -21.16 5.68
CA ALA A 290 -4.87 -21.91 4.76
C ALA A 290 -4.44 -21.71 3.31
N LEU A 291 -4.13 -20.46 2.92
CA LEU A 291 -3.64 -20.12 1.58
C LEU A 291 -2.35 -20.88 1.27
N GLN A 292 -1.39 -20.90 2.19
CA GLN A 292 -0.14 -21.66 2.04
C GLN A 292 -0.36 -23.16 1.88
N ILE A 293 -1.28 -23.74 2.66
CA ILE A 293 -1.64 -25.15 2.55
C ILE A 293 -2.24 -25.43 1.17
N GLN A 294 -3.15 -24.59 0.68
CA GLN A 294 -3.75 -24.79 -0.65
C GLN A 294 -2.72 -24.58 -1.76
N ALA A 295 -1.85 -23.58 -1.67
CA ALA A 295 -0.79 -23.34 -2.65
C ALA A 295 0.17 -24.54 -2.74
N ARG A 296 0.50 -25.16 -1.60
CA ARG A 296 1.29 -26.40 -1.57
C ARG A 296 0.58 -27.55 -2.27
N ARG A 297 -0.73 -27.72 -2.06
CA ARG A 297 -1.52 -28.74 -2.78
C ARG A 297 -1.58 -28.50 -4.29
N VAL A 298 -1.63 -27.24 -4.72
CA VAL A 298 -1.55 -26.89 -6.15
C VAL A 298 -0.21 -27.37 -6.71
N LEU A 299 0.89 -27.10 -6.02
CA LEU A 299 2.23 -27.50 -6.43
C LEU A 299 2.36 -29.04 -6.51
N GLU A 300 1.98 -29.74 -5.44
CA GLU A 300 1.98 -31.21 -5.38
C GLU A 300 1.14 -31.82 -6.51
N SER A 301 0.05 -31.18 -6.91
CA SER A 301 -0.80 -31.68 -8.00
C SER A 301 -0.14 -31.62 -9.38
N LEU A 302 0.87 -30.75 -9.56
CA LEU A 302 1.62 -30.59 -10.80
C LEU A 302 2.79 -31.59 -10.88
N GLU A 303 3.39 -31.95 -9.75
CA GLU A 303 4.51 -32.90 -9.68
C GLU A 303 4.06 -34.37 -9.85
N ILE A 304 2.76 -34.63 -9.70
CA ILE A 304 2.15 -35.97 -9.84
C ILE A 304 1.62 -36.21 -11.28
N GLN A 305 1.73 -35.23 -12.18
CA GLN A 305 1.36 -35.36 -13.61
C GLN A 305 2.49 -35.96 -14.44
#